data_AF-A0A5K0ZGE4-F1
#
_entry.id   AF-A0A5K0ZGE4-F1
#
_cell.length_a   1.000
_cell.length_b   1.000
_cell.length_c   1.000
_cell.angle_alpha   90.00
_cell.angle_beta   90.00
_cell.angle_gamma   90.00
#
_symmetry.space_group_name_H-M   'P 1'
#
loop_
_entity.id
_entity.type
_entity.pdbx_description
1 polymer ?
#
loop_
_entity_poly.entity_id
_entity_poly.type
_entity_poly.pdbx_seq_one_letter_code
_entity_poly.pdbx_strand_id
1 'polypeptide(L)' 'IEVASENMLQNLQPQLNVLKNFPGRGIIVTAAASPSSDVDFISRFFCPRLGIDE' A
#
# COMPACT_ATOMS: atom_id res chain seq x y z
N ILE A 1 0.66 -2.56 7.05
CA ILE A 1 -0.57 -1.89 7.57
C ILE A 1 -1.75 -2.56 6.88
N GLU A 2 -2.83 -2.81 7.58
CA GLU A 2 -4.04 -3.39 6.99
C GLU A 2 -5.14 -2.33 6.86
N VAL A 3 -5.92 -2.36 5.79
CA VAL A 3 -7.08 -1.49 5.57
C VAL A 3 -8.33 -2.29 5.29
N ALA A 4 -9.50 -1.69 5.53
CA ALA A 4 -10.78 -2.39 5.61
C ALA A 4 -11.30 -2.99 4.30
N SER A 5 -10.80 -2.53 3.14
CA SER A 5 -11.26 -3.04 1.85
C SER A 5 -10.26 -2.81 0.73
N GLU A 6 -10.36 -3.66 -0.29
CA GLU A 6 -9.66 -3.49 -1.57
C GLU A 6 -9.91 -2.11 -2.20
N ASN A 7 -11.14 -1.60 -2.17
CA ASN A 7 -11.46 -0.28 -2.70
C ASN A 7 -10.73 0.86 -1.96
N MET A 8 -10.62 0.77 -0.62
CA MET A 8 -9.84 1.73 0.15
C MET A 8 -8.36 1.65 -0.19
N LEU A 9 -7.83 0.43 -0.37
CA LEU A 9 -6.44 0.23 -0.77
C LEU A 9 -6.16 0.83 -2.15
N GLN A 10 -7.03 0.62 -3.14
CA GLN A 10 -6.89 1.13 -4.51
C GLN A 10 -6.92 2.68 -4.55
N ASN A 11 -7.74 3.30 -3.72
CA ASN A 11 -7.87 4.77 -3.66
C ASN A 11 -6.84 5.46 -2.75
N LEU A 12 -5.95 4.70 -2.10
CA LEU A 12 -4.94 5.26 -1.22
C LEU A 12 -3.98 6.19 -2.00
N GLN A 13 -3.79 7.41 -1.52
CA GLN A 13 -2.86 8.40 -2.06
C GLN A 13 -1.90 8.85 -0.95
N PRO A 14 -0.82 8.08 -0.69
CA PRO A 14 0.12 8.42 0.36
C PRO A 14 0.93 9.67 -0.01
N GLN A 15 1.27 10.46 1.00
CA GLN A 15 2.16 11.62 0.83
C GLN A 15 3.61 11.13 0.64
N LEU A 16 3.99 10.83 -0.60
CA LEU A 16 5.29 10.22 -0.94
C LEU A 16 6.49 11.03 -0.43
N ASN A 17 6.40 12.36 -0.43
CA ASN A 17 7.45 13.24 0.09
C ASN A 17 7.69 13.03 1.60
N VAL A 18 6.64 12.71 2.36
CA VAL A 18 6.76 12.37 3.78
C VAL A 18 7.37 10.97 3.93
N LEU A 19 6.92 10.02 3.11
CA LEU A 19 7.42 8.64 3.14
C LEU A 19 8.91 8.49 2.79
N LYS A 20 9.50 9.43 2.04
CA LYS A 20 10.97 9.46 1.80
C LYS A 20 11.79 9.52 3.10
N ASN A 21 11.21 10.09 4.15
CA ASN A 21 11.83 10.22 5.47
C ASN A 21 11.49 9.07 6.41
N PHE A 22 10.71 8.08 5.97
CA PHE A 22 10.36 6.93 6.79
C PHE A 22 11.63 6.14 7.18
N PRO A 23 11.83 5.79 8.46
CA PRO A 23 13.06 5.13 8.94
C PRO A 23 13.17 3.64 8.53
N GLY A 24 12.35 3.17 7.59
CA GLY A 24 12.39 1.81 7.04
C GLY A 24 12.53 1.79 5.52
N ARG A 25 12.43 0.60 4.92
CA ARG A 25 12.53 0.43 3.45
C ARG A 25 11.33 1.01 2.70
N GLY A 26 10.16 1.00 3.32
CA GLY A 26 8.90 1.41 2.73
C GLY A 26 7.73 0.93 3.59
N ILE A 27 6.52 1.15 3.11
CA ILE A 27 5.27 0.77 3.78
C ILE A 27 4.48 -0.14 2.86
N ILE A 28 4.19 -1.35 3.34
CA ILE A 28 3.23 -2.26 2.69
C ILE A 28 1.85 -2.01 3.31
N VAL A 29 0.86 -1.77 2.45
CA VAL A 29 -0.55 -1.67 2.83
C VAL A 29 -1.30 -2.83 2.18
N THR A 30 -2.07 -3.57 2.96
CA THR A 30 -2.73 -4.81 2.55
C THR A 30 -4.22 -4.72 2.85
N ALA A 31 -5.05 -5.35 2.04
CA ALA A 31 -6.47 -5.53 2.29
C ALA A 31 -6.91 -6.93 1.86
N ALA A 32 -7.90 -7.49 2.55
CA ALA A 32 -8.63 -8.65 2.04
C ALA A 32 -9.20 -8.31 0.66
N ALA A 33 -9.09 -9.26 -0.27
CA ALA A 33 -9.62 -9.07 -1.61
C ALA A 33 -11.15 -9.11 -1.60
N SER A 34 -11.76 -8.53 -2.63
CA SER A 34 -13.21 -8.60 -2.80
C SER A 34 -13.67 -10.06 -2.95
N PRO A 35 -14.91 -10.41 -2.56
CA PRO A 35 -15.40 -11.80 -2.61
C PRO A 35 -15.39 -12.45 -4.01
N SER A 36 -15.33 -11.64 -5.07
CA SER A 36 -15.24 -12.08 -6.46
C SER A 36 -13.81 -12.21 -6.99
N SER A 37 -12.80 -12.00 -6.14
CA SER A 37 -11.39 -12.06 -6.52
C SER A 37 -10.86 -13.50 -6.50
N ASP A 38 -9.89 -13.80 -7.36
CA ASP A 38 -9.20 -15.09 -7.42
C ASP A 38 -8.08 -15.22 -6.38
N VAL A 39 -7.85 -14.18 -5.58
CA VAL A 39 -6.82 -14.13 -4.53
C VAL A 39 -7.43 -13.78 -3.18
N ASP A 40 -6.76 -14.17 -2.10
CA ASP A 40 -7.24 -13.91 -0.74
C ASP A 40 -7.04 -12.45 -0.30
N PHE A 41 -5.99 -11.79 -0.79
CA PHE A 41 -5.66 -10.42 -0.43
C PHE A 41 -4.86 -9.74 -1.55
N ILE A 42 -4.85 -8.41 -1.49
CA ILE A 42 -4.03 -7.55 -2.36
C ILE A 42 -3.19 -6.60 -1.52
N SER A 43 -2.05 -6.15 -2.05
CA SER A 43 -1.15 -5.23 -1.37
C SER A 43 -0.57 -4.18 -2.31
N ARG A 44 -0.29 -2.99 -1.77
CA ARG A 44 0.49 -1.91 -2.42
C ARG A 44 1.71 -1.60 -1.56
N PHE A 45 2.87 -1.38 -2.18
CA PHE A 45 4.14 -1.16 -1.45
C PHE A 45 4.79 0.16 -1.82
N PHE A 46 4.82 1.12 -0.90
CA PHE A 46 5.40 2.44 -1.16
C PHE A 46 6.81 2.53 -0.60
N CYS A 47 7.82 2.76 -1.44
CA CYS A 47 9.22 2.83 -1.02
C CYS A 47 10.02 4.02 -1.61
N PRO A 48 9.50 5.26 -1.56
CA PRO A 48 10.07 6.40 -2.29
C PRO A 48 11.48 6.80 -1.84
N ARG A 49 11.90 6.39 -0.63
CA ARG A 49 13.29 6.53 -0.16
C ARG A 49 14.28 5.78 -1.04
N LEU A 50 13.85 4.69 -1.69
CA LEU A 50 14.64 3.89 -2.62
C LEU A 50 14.47 4.35 -4.08
N GLY A 51 13.77 5.46 -4.32
CA GLY A 51 13.53 6.00 -5.67
C GLY A 51 12.37 5.33 -6.41
N ILE A 52 11.57 4.51 -5.73
CA ILE A 52 10.38 3.84 -6.28
C ILE A 52 9.16 4.30 -5.49
N ASP A 53 8.24 5.00 -6.14
CA ASP A 53 7.07 5.56 -5.46
C ASP A 53 6.10 4.45 -4.98
N GLU A 54 5.87 3.43 -5.81
CA GLU A 54 5.08 2.22 -5.53
C GLU A 54 5.56 1.01 -6.36
#